data_AF-A0A356CPI7-F1
#
_entry.id   AF-A0A356CPI7-F1
#
_cell.length_a   1.000
_cell.length_b   1.000
_cell.length_c   1.000
_cell.angle_alpha   90.00
_cell.angle_beta   90.00
_cell.angle_gamma   90.00
#
_symmetry.space_group_name_H-M   'P 1'
#
loop_
_entity.id
_entity.type
_entity.pdbx_description
1 polymer ?
#
loop_
_entity_poly.entity_id
_entity_poly.type
_entity_poly.pdbx_seq_one_letter_code
_entity_poly.pdbx_strand_id
1 'polypeptide(L)'
;MGKRGPKPKGKVKIKWSGNFAYAIGLLATDGCLSPDGRHITLTSKDLDQLETFMKCVGIKNKIGLTTGQFGRSAFKVQFGDILFVKFLESIGLSQAKSLVLGKIDLPPEYFFDFLRGCFDGDGCSYSYWDPRWRSSFMFYVGFSSGSLSFIKWIREEVKNRLSITGHITSAKKKNTYYQLKYAKYEGIKLVRELYKKKSSVCLKRKKLKINESLDTIGVSLIK
;
A
#
# COMPACT_ATOMS: atom_id res chain seq x y z
N MET A 1 -40.48 15.90 14.09
CA MET A 1 -39.04 15.98 13.75
C MET A 1 -38.31 14.85 14.47
N GLY A 2 -37.75 13.87 13.76
CA GLY A 2 -37.10 12.70 14.37
C GLY A 2 -35.87 13.09 15.18
N LYS A 3 -35.67 12.46 16.35
CA LYS A 3 -34.49 12.68 17.22
C LYS A 3 -33.22 12.45 16.41
N ARG A 4 -32.29 13.43 16.40
CA ARG A 4 -30.98 13.28 15.76
C ARG A 4 -30.26 12.06 16.36
N GLY A 5 -29.78 11.17 15.49
CA GLY A 5 -29.00 10.01 15.91
C GLY A 5 -27.74 10.39 16.70
N PRO A 6 -27.11 9.43 17.39
CA PRO A 6 -25.93 9.70 18.21
C PRO A 6 -24.81 10.34 17.37
N LYS A 7 -24.12 11.32 17.96
CA LYS A 7 -22.96 11.98 17.32
C LYS A 7 -21.87 10.94 17.00
N PRO A 8 -21.22 11.03 15.82
CA PRO A 8 -20.15 10.11 15.47
C PRO A 8 -18.97 10.26 16.45
N LYS A 9 -18.44 9.11 16.89
CA LYS A 9 -17.40 9.06 17.93
C LYS A 9 -16.00 9.43 17.44
N GLY A 10 -15.74 9.37 16.12
CA GLY A 10 -14.42 9.63 15.53
C GLY A 10 -13.33 8.72 16.13
N LYS A 11 -13.40 7.42 15.83
CA LYS A 11 -12.45 6.44 16.38
C LYS A 11 -11.03 6.69 15.87
N VAL A 12 -10.91 7.04 14.60
CA VAL A 12 -9.63 7.36 13.97
C VAL A 12 -9.37 8.86 14.10
N LYS A 13 -8.21 9.21 14.65
CA LYS A 13 -7.75 10.61 14.68
C LYS A 13 -7.22 10.99 13.30
N ILE A 14 -7.99 11.77 12.56
CA ILE A 14 -7.61 12.26 11.23
C ILE A 14 -6.56 13.35 11.39
N LYS A 15 -5.29 12.97 11.31
CA LYS A 15 -4.14 13.88 11.33
C LYS A 15 -3.01 13.27 10.51
N TRP A 16 -2.51 14.02 9.54
CA TRP A 16 -1.39 13.57 8.72
C TRP A 16 -0.14 13.31 9.56
N SER A 17 0.47 12.16 9.29
CA SER A 17 1.73 11.67 9.83
C SER A 17 2.23 10.54 8.93
N GLY A 18 3.51 10.16 9.03
CA GLY A 18 4.03 9.05 8.22
C GLY A 18 3.29 7.73 8.48
N ASN A 19 2.92 7.46 9.73
CA ASN A 19 2.14 6.26 10.08
C ASN A 19 0.73 6.32 9.49
N PHE A 20 0.08 7.49 9.57
CA PHE A 20 -1.26 7.67 9.01
C PHE A 20 -1.24 7.51 7.48
N ALA A 21 -0.30 8.15 6.79
CA ALA A 21 -0.15 8.02 5.34
C ALA A 21 0.16 6.57 4.91
N TYR A 22 1.03 5.87 5.64
CA TYR A 22 1.26 4.45 5.45
C TYR A 22 -0.04 3.62 5.58
N ALA A 23 -0.86 3.90 6.59
CA ALA A 23 -2.16 3.24 6.74
C ALA A 23 -3.13 3.55 5.58
N ILE A 24 -3.14 4.78 5.07
CA ILE A 24 -3.89 5.15 3.85
C ILE A 24 -3.39 4.33 2.66
N GLY A 25 -2.08 4.11 2.53
CA GLY A 25 -1.49 3.27 1.48
C GLY A 25 -1.96 1.81 1.55
N LEU A 26 -2.01 1.21 2.75
CA LEU A 26 -2.59 -0.13 2.94
C LEU A 26 -4.08 -0.17 2.62
N LEU A 27 -4.83 0.89 2.97
CA LEU A 27 -6.23 0.99 2.60
C LEU A 27 -6.44 1.15 1.10
N ALA A 28 -5.50 1.77 0.38
CA ALA A 28 -5.55 1.94 -1.07
C ALA A 28 -5.38 0.60 -1.83
N THR A 29 -4.70 -0.38 -1.24
CA THR A 29 -4.51 -1.72 -1.82
C THR A 29 -5.53 -2.71 -1.28
N ASP A 30 -5.42 -3.05 0.01
CA ASP A 30 -6.14 -4.17 0.64
C ASP A 30 -7.41 -3.74 1.39
N GLY A 31 -7.66 -2.43 1.47
CA GLY A 31 -8.82 -1.90 2.17
C GLY A 31 -10.13 -2.11 1.39
N CYS A 32 -11.25 -1.94 2.07
CA CYS A 32 -12.57 -1.86 1.46
C CYS A 32 -13.44 -0.88 2.26
N LEU A 33 -14.07 0.05 1.56
CA LEU A 33 -15.13 0.89 2.11
C LEU A 33 -16.45 0.15 1.88
N SER A 34 -17.19 -0.10 2.96
CA SER A 34 -18.46 -0.82 2.91
C SER A 34 -19.49 -0.01 2.12
N PRO A 35 -20.37 -0.67 1.32
CA PRO A 35 -21.48 -0.03 0.62
C PRO A 35 -22.39 0.81 1.52
N ASP A 36 -22.47 0.47 2.82
CA ASP A 36 -23.25 1.21 3.82
C ASP A 36 -22.71 2.61 4.16
N GLY A 37 -21.52 2.97 3.64
CA GLY A 37 -20.87 4.27 3.82
C GLY A 37 -20.37 4.55 5.24
N ARG A 38 -20.25 3.51 6.09
CA ARG A 38 -19.96 3.64 7.52
C ARG A 38 -18.80 2.78 7.98
N HIS A 39 -18.54 1.65 7.31
CA HIS A 39 -17.52 0.71 7.72
C HIS A 39 -16.30 0.69 6.80
N ILE A 40 -15.13 0.53 7.42
CA ILE A 40 -13.87 0.25 6.77
C ILE A 40 -13.48 -1.18 7.14
N THR A 41 -13.01 -1.94 6.15
CA THR A 41 -12.46 -3.28 6.32
C THR A 41 -11.06 -3.32 5.74
N LEU A 42 -10.12 -3.94 6.45
CA LEU A 42 -8.83 -4.35 5.89
C LEU A 42 -8.72 -5.87 6.04
N THR A 43 -8.40 -6.57 4.97
CA THR A 43 -8.28 -8.04 4.94
C THR A 43 -6.88 -8.42 4.49
N SER A 44 -6.23 -9.33 5.22
CA SER A 44 -4.91 -9.83 4.85
C SER A 44 -4.71 -11.27 5.32
N LYS A 45 -3.82 -11.99 4.65
CA LYS A 45 -3.29 -13.27 5.14
C LYS A 45 -2.18 -13.08 6.17
N ASP A 46 -1.66 -11.87 6.27
CA ASP A 46 -0.56 -11.49 7.14
C ASP A 46 -1.11 -10.74 8.36
N LEU A 47 -1.01 -11.36 9.54
CA LEU A 47 -1.50 -10.77 10.77
C LEU A 47 -0.73 -9.48 11.14
N ASP A 48 0.58 -9.44 10.86
CA ASP A 48 1.45 -8.28 11.12
C ASP A 48 0.95 -7.05 10.35
N GLN A 49 0.39 -7.24 9.15
CA GLN A 49 -0.19 -6.15 8.36
C GLN A 49 -1.42 -5.53 9.03
N LEU A 50 -2.30 -6.35 9.60
CA LEU A 50 -3.50 -5.87 10.29
C LEU A 50 -3.15 -5.18 11.60
N GLU A 51 -2.25 -5.77 12.40
CA GLU A 51 -1.78 -5.18 13.66
C GLU A 51 -1.05 -3.85 13.43
N THR A 52 -0.19 -3.80 12.42
CA THR A 52 0.52 -2.59 12.02
C THR A 52 -0.46 -1.50 11.57
N PHE A 53 -1.45 -1.84 10.74
CA PHE A 53 -2.50 -0.90 10.34
C PHE A 53 -3.24 -0.35 11.55
N MET A 54 -3.72 -1.24 12.44
CA MET A 54 -4.47 -0.84 13.63
C MET A 54 -3.67 0.11 14.52
N LYS A 55 -2.38 -0.18 14.72
CA LYS A 55 -1.45 0.69 15.45
C LYS A 55 -1.30 2.06 14.79
N CYS A 56 -1.23 2.12 13.46
CA CYS A 56 -1.08 3.37 12.73
C CYS A 56 -2.31 4.29 12.82
N VAL A 57 -3.52 3.71 12.81
CA VAL A 57 -4.77 4.48 12.92
C VAL A 57 -5.30 4.61 14.36
N GLY A 58 -4.67 3.93 15.32
CA GLY A 58 -4.98 4.03 16.75
C GLY A 58 -6.25 3.29 17.19
N ILE A 59 -6.64 2.22 16.49
CA ILE A 59 -7.85 1.44 16.83
C ILE A 59 -7.51 0.15 17.58
N LYS A 60 -8.46 -0.35 18.39
CA LYS A 60 -8.33 -1.58 19.21
C LYS A 60 -9.37 -2.65 18.85
N ASN A 61 -9.86 -2.62 17.62
CA ASN A 61 -10.87 -3.56 17.13
C ASN A 61 -10.34 -5.00 17.11
N LYS A 62 -11.20 -5.99 17.32
CA LYS A 62 -10.82 -7.40 17.21
C LYS A 62 -10.47 -7.76 15.76
N ILE A 63 -9.38 -8.48 15.56
CA ILE A 63 -9.07 -9.16 14.30
C ILE A 63 -9.87 -10.47 14.26
N GLY A 64 -10.71 -10.63 13.26
CA GLY A 64 -11.52 -11.82 13.03
C GLY A 64 -10.95 -12.68 11.90
N LEU A 65 -11.34 -13.95 11.88
CA LEU A 65 -11.14 -14.83 10.73
C LEU A 65 -12.28 -14.63 9.73
N THR A 66 -11.94 -14.76 8.44
CA THR A 66 -12.91 -14.75 7.36
C THR A 66 -12.52 -15.80 6.34
N THR A 67 -13.50 -16.54 5.84
CA THR A 67 -13.29 -17.55 4.81
C THR A 67 -13.79 -17.02 3.48
N GLY A 68 -12.91 -16.99 2.48
CA GLY A 68 -13.29 -16.61 1.12
C GLY A 68 -14.13 -17.69 0.45
N GLN A 69 -14.72 -17.36 -0.70
CA GLN A 69 -15.59 -18.25 -1.48
C GLN A 69 -14.94 -19.61 -1.82
N PHE A 70 -13.61 -19.66 -1.94
CA PHE A 70 -12.84 -20.86 -2.26
C PHE A 70 -12.26 -21.58 -1.03
N GLY A 71 -12.88 -21.41 0.14
CA GLY A 71 -12.45 -22.07 1.39
C GLY A 71 -11.13 -21.55 1.99
N ARG A 72 -10.53 -20.50 1.40
CA ARG A 72 -9.28 -19.92 1.89
C ARG A 72 -9.56 -18.95 3.03
N SER A 73 -9.00 -19.24 4.20
CA SER A 73 -9.05 -18.36 5.36
C SER A 73 -8.10 -17.17 5.22
N ALA A 74 -8.55 -16.01 5.70
CA ALA A 74 -7.77 -14.79 5.88
C ALA A 74 -8.19 -14.11 7.18
N PHE A 75 -7.40 -13.15 7.63
CA PHE A 75 -7.74 -12.29 8.75
C PHE A 75 -8.40 -11.02 8.24
N LYS A 76 -9.31 -10.46 9.04
CA LYS A 76 -9.93 -9.15 8.76
C LYS A 76 -10.04 -8.31 10.02
N VAL A 77 -9.86 -7.02 9.87
CA VAL A 77 -10.32 -6.02 10.84
C VAL A 77 -11.40 -5.18 10.19
N GLN A 78 -12.53 -5.02 10.87
CA GLN A 78 -13.65 -4.19 10.44
C GLN A 78 -14.05 -3.23 11.56
N PHE A 79 -14.31 -1.97 11.20
CA PHE A 79 -14.73 -0.96 12.15
C PHE A 79 -15.58 0.11 11.48
N GLY A 80 -16.57 0.62 12.21
CA GLY A 80 -17.39 1.75 11.79
C GLY A 80 -16.78 3.08 12.22
N ASP A 81 -16.60 3.99 11.27
CA ASP A 81 -16.22 5.39 11.49
C ASP A 81 -16.60 6.27 10.28
N ILE A 82 -17.79 6.86 10.33
CA ILE A 82 -18.31 7.68 9.23
C ILE A 82 -17.46 8.94 8.95
N LEU A 83 -16.80 9.50 9.97
CA LEU A 83 -15.94 10.67 9.77
C LEU A 83 -14.69 10.25 8.98
N PHE A 84 -14.14 9.08 9.31
CA PHE A 84 -13.00 8.54 8.57
C PHE A 84 -13.38 8.12 7.16
N VAL A 85 -14.53 7.47 6.94
CA VAL A 85 -15.02 7.14 5.58
C VAL A 85 -15.12 8.40 4.72
N LYS A 86 -15.77 9.45 5.21
CA LYS A 86 -15.89 10.71 4.48
C LYS A 86 -14.54 11.37 4.19
N PHE A 87 -13.61 11.29 5.12
CA PHE A 87 -12.24 11.76 4.90
C PHE A 87 -11.55 10.97 3.78
N LEU A 88 -11.63 9.63 3.80
CA LEU A 88 -11.06 8.77 2.76
C LEU A 88 -11.65 9.10 1.38
N GLU A 89 -12.98 9.28 1.30
CA GLU A 89 -13.65 9.71 0.07
C GLU A 89 -13.15 11.08 -0.39
N SER A 90 -12.99 12.04 0.53
CA SER A 90 -12.52 13.40 0.20
C SER A 90 -11.11 13.44 -0.37
N ILE A 91 -10.26 12.46 -0.02
CA ILE A 91 -8.90 12.35 -0.56
C ILE A 91 -8.82 11.43 -1.80
N GLY A 92 -9.95 10.91 -2.30
CA GLY A 92 -10.02 10.08 -3.52
C GLY A 92 -10.04 8.56 -3.30
N LEU A 93 -10.17 8.08 -2.07
CA LEU A 93 -10.42 6.65 -1.79
C LEU A 93 -11.91 6.35 -1.79
N SER A 94 -12.39 5.67 -2.83
CA SER A 94 -13.81 5.32 -2.99
C SER A 94 -14.12 3.85 -2.66
N GLN A 95 -15.40 3.52 -2.62
CA GLN A 95 -15.89 2.14 -2.74
C GLN A 95 -15.47 1.52 -4.09
N ALA A 96 -15.39 0.19 -4.16
CA ALA A 96 -15.03 -0.57 -5.37
C ALA A 96 -13.75 -0.06 -6.10
N LYS A 97 -12.82 0.53 -5.34
CA LYS A 97 -11.68 1.29 -5.86
C LYS A 97 -10.73 0.52 -6.76
N SER A 98 -10.64 -0.81 -6.66
CA SER A 98 -9.59 -1.59 -7.34
C SER A 98 -9.55 -1.38 -8.87
N LEU A 99 -10.64 -0.90 -9.47
CA LEU A 99 -10.74 -0.58 -10.90
C LEU A 99 -10.83 0.93 -11.22
N VAL A 100 -11.14 1.77 -10.23
CA VAL A 100 -11.44 3.21 -10.43
C VAL A 100 -10.53 4.15 -9.65
N LEU A 101 -9.63 3.62 -8.80
CA LEU A 101 -8.75 4.40 -7.95
C LEU A 101 -7.92 5.37 -8.81
N GLY A 102 -7.91 6.66 -8.46
CA GLY A 102 -7.16 7.69 -9.16
C GLY A 102 -6.05 8.28 -8.29
N LYS A 103 -5.81 9.58 -8.46
CA LYS A 103 -4.94 10.35 -7.55
C LYS A 103 -5.48 10.30 -6.12
N ILE A 104 -4.58 10.19 -5.15
CA ILE A 104 -4.88 10.44 -3.73
C ILE A 104 -4.40 11.83 -3.34
N ASP A 105 -5.26 12.62 -2.71
CA ASP A 105 -4.91 13.93 -2.18
C ASP A 105 -4.24 13.80 -0.80
N LEU A 106 -2.94 14.04 -0.75
CA LEU A 106 -2.14 13.93 0.46
C LEU A 106 -1.01 14.97 0.45
N PRO A 107 -0.56 15.46 1.62
CA PRO A 107 0.54 16.42 1.67
C PRO A 107 1.83 15.84 1.05
N PRO A 108 2.54 16.59 0.18
CA PRO A 108 3.66 16.05 -0.61
C PRO A 108 4.75 15.35 0.21
N GLU A 109 4.98 15.75 1.44
CA GLU A 109 5.98 15.19 2.36
C GLU A 109 5.67 13.74 2.80
N TYR A 110 4.41 13.30 2.71
CA TYR A 110 3.99 11.96 3.11
C TYR A 110 3.86 10.98 1.94
N PHE A 111 4.20 11.39 0.72
CA PHE A 111 4.07 10.54 -0.46
C PHE A 111 4.80 9.20 -0.32
N PHE A 112 6.05 9.19 0.12
CA PHE A 112 6.80 7.93 0.28
C PHE A 112 6.33 7.08 1.45
N ASP A 113 5.74 7.69 2.49
CA ASP A 113 5.09 6.94 3.57
C ASP A 113 3.82 6.24 3.06
N PHE A 114 2.99 6.93 2.27
CA PHE A 114 1.85 6.36 1.56
C PHE A 114 2.27 5.26 0.58
N LEU A 115 3.26 5.53 -0.27
CA LEU A 115 3.73 4.59 -1.29
C LEU A 115 4.31 3.32 -0.64
N ARG A 116 4.96 3.44 0.53
CA ARG A 116 5.40 2.28 1.32
C ARG A 116 4.23 1.45 1.81
N GLY A 117 3.12 2.08 2.23
CA GLY A 117 1.88 1.37 2.55
C GLY A 117 1.33 0.60 1.34
N CYS A 118 1.30 1.21 0.16
CA CYS A 118 0.90 0.50 -1.07
C CYS A 118 1.87 -0.63 -1.43
N PHE A 119 3.17 -0.43 -1.23
CA PHE A 119 4.16 -1.47 -1.43
C PHE A 119 3.91 -2.65 -0.49
N ASP A 120 3.60 -2.38 0.78
CA ASP A 120 3.41 -3.42 1.78
C ASP A 120 2.10 -4.20 1.61
N GLY A 121 1.08 -3.58 1.04
CA GLY A 121 -0.10 -4.28 0.56
C GLY A 121 0.14 -5.09 -0.71
N ASP A 122 -0.01 -4.46 -1.87
CA ASP A 122 0.02 -5.12 -3.20
C ASP A 122 1.36 -5.02 -3.94
N GLY A 123 2.38 -4.42 -3.34
CA GLY A 123 3.71 -4.36 -3.92
C GLY A 123 4.48 -5.69 -3.84
N CYS A 124 5.49 -5.81 -4.70
CA CYS A 124 6.37 -6.96 -4.72
C CYS A 124 7.84 -6.57 -4.98
N SER A 125 8.75 -7.37 -4.44
CA SER A 125 10.16 -7.34 -4.83
C SER A 125 10.62 -8.74 -5.22
N TYR A 126 11.53 -8.82 -6.18
CA TYR A 126 12.17 -10.08 -6.57
C TYR A 126 13.53 -9.80 -7.22
N SER A 127 14.39 -10.80 -7.16
CA SER A 127 15.75 -10.73 -7.66
C SER A 127 16.21 -12.08 -8.20
N TYR A 128 17.15 -12.05 -9.14
CA TYR A 128 17.77 -13.24 -9.73
C TYR A 128 19.03 -12.84 -10.51
N TRP A 129 19.95 -13.78 -10.71
CA TRP A 129 21.06 -13.62 -11.65
C TRP A 129 20.57 -13.86 -13.08
N ASP A 130 20.81 -12.92 -14.01
CA ASP A 130 20.35 -13.08 -15.40
C ASP A 130 21.03 -14.31 -16.03
N PRO A 131 20.26 -15.31 -16.51
CA PRO A 131 20.85 -16.51 -17.11
C PRO A 131 21.64 -16.22 -18.39
N ARG A 132 21.35 -15.10 -19.07
CA ARG A 132 22.08 -14.64 -20.26
C ARG A 132 23.37 -13.90 -19.90
N TRP A 133 23.39 -13.23 -18.74
CA TRP A 133 24.49 -12.38 -18.30
C TRP A 133 24.84 -12.71 -16.84
N ARG A 134 25.75 -13.66 -16.64
CA ARG A 134 26.07 -14.23 -15.31
C ARG A 134 26.51 -13.20 -14.25
N SER A 135 27.07 -12.06 -14.66
CA SER A 135 27.45 -10.96 -13.76
C SER A 135 26.35 -9.92 -13.53
N SER A 136 25.18 -10.07 -14.17
CA SER A 136 24.07 -9.13 -14.05
C SER A 136 23.06 -9.62 -13.01
N PHE A 137 23.12 -9.03 -11.82
CA PHE A 137 22.06 -9.18 -10.83
C PHE A 137 20.84 -8.33 -11.21
N MET A 138 19.69 -8.98 -11.32
CA MET A 138 18.41 -8.35 -11.57
C MET A 138 17.72 -8.10 -10.23
N PHE A 139 17.27 -6.87 -10.00
CA PHE A 139 16.46 -6.51 -8.84
C PHE A 139 15.25 -5.71 -9.32
N TYR A 140 14.06 -6.12 -8.91
CA TYR A 140 12.82 -5.48 -9.31
C TYR A 140 11.99 -5.11 -8.09
N VAL A 141 11.33 -3.96 -8.20
CA VAL A 141 10.34 -3.46 -7.24
C VAL A 141 9.10 -3.10 -8.04
N GLY A 142 7.95 -3.64 -7.65
CA GLY A 142 6.72 -3.56 -8.41
C GLY A 142 5.52 -3.12 -7.58
N PHE A 143 4.59 -2.42 -8.23
CA PHE A 143 3.25 -2.10 -7.72
C PHE A 143 2.22 -2.65 -8.69
N SER A 144 1.16 -3.25 -8.17
CA SER A 144 0.07 -3.82 -8.98
C SER A 144 -1.25 -3.14 -8.66
N SER A 145 -2.08 -2.92 -9.67
CA SER A 145 -3.47 -2.46 -9.48
C SER A 145 -4.33 -2.83 -10.68
N GLY A 146 -5.64 -2.97 -10.46
CA GLY A 146 -6.62 -3.01 -11.56
C GLY A 146 -6.87 -1.64 -12.18
N SER A 147 -6.49 -0.55 -11.51
CA SER A 147 -6.66 0.81 -12.00
C SER A 147 -5.40 1.33 -12.71
N LEU A 148 -5.52 1.62 -14.00
CA LEU A 148 -4.44 2.24 -14.78
C LEU A 148 -4.17 3.68 -14.32
N SER A 149 -5.20 4.44 -13.95
CA SER A 149 -5.05 5.83 -13.50
C SER A 149 -4.22 5.90 -12.22
N PHE A 150 -4.45 4.99 -11.27
CA PHE A 150 -3.63 4.88 -10.05
C PHE A 150 -2.17 4.57 -10.36
N ILE A 151 -1.92 3.58 -11.23
CA ILE A 151 -0.57 3.18 -11.62
C ILE A 151 0.17 4.32 -12.35
N LYS A 152 -0.51 5.03 -13.24
CA LYS A 152 0.06 6.22 -13.92
C LYS A 152 0.34 7.34 -12.92
N TRP A 153 -0.56 7.59 -11.97
CA TRP A 153 -0.35 8.61 -10.94
C TRP A 153 0.86 8.29 -10.06
N ILE A 154 1.00 7.05 -9.55
CA ILE A 154 2.19 6.62 -8.80
C ILE A 154 3.46 6.84 -9.63
N ARG A 155 3.43 6.48 -10.91
CA ARG A 155 4.59 6.64 -11.80
C ARG A 155 5.00 8.10 -11.93
N GLU A 156 4.05 9.00 -12.17
CA GLU A 156 4.35 10.43 -12.32
C GLU A 156 4.85 11.04 -11.00
N GLU A 157 4.27 10.68 -9.84
CA GLU A 157 4.77 11.15 -8.55
C GLU A 157 6.21 10.67 -8.28
N VAL A 158 6.52 9.40 -8.56
CA VAL A 158 7.87 8.86 -8.40
C VAL A 158 8.84 9.52 -9.39
N LYS A 159 8.43 9.73 -10.64
CA LYS A 159 9.23 10.40 -11.66
C LYS A 159 9.56 11.83 -11.28
N ASN A 160 8.58 12.59 -10.81
CA ASN A 160 8.78 13.99 -10.42
C ASN A 160 9.69 14.13 -9.20
N ARG A 161 9.69 13.15 -8.29
CA ARG A 161 10.44 13.21 -7.03
C ARG A 161 11.84 12.60 -7.13
N LEU A 162 12.03 11.57 -7.95
CA LEU A 162 13.27 10.78 -8.02
C LEU A 162 13.90 10.75 -9.40
N SER A 163 13.28 11.34 -10.43
CA SER A 163 13.76 11.28 -11.83
C SER A 163 13.97 9.84 -12.33
N ILE A 164 13.14 8.90 -11.86
CA ILE A 164 13.08 7.51 -12.34
C ILE A 164 11.70 7.24 -12.91
N THR A 165 11.63 6.49 -14.00
CA THR A 165 10.39 6.41 -14.79
C THR A 165 9.67 5.09 -14.58
N GLY A 166 10.38 3.98 -14.40
CA GLY A 166 9.77 2.66 -14.35
C GLY A 166 9.02 2.27 -15.63
N HIS A 167 8.60 1.01 -15.68
CA HIS A 167 7.91 0.42 -16.82
C HIS A 167 6.53 -0.10 -16.41
N ILE A 168 5.49 0.26 -17.16
CA ILE A 168 4.14 -0.27 -16.97
C ILE A 168 3.92 -1.44 -17.92
N THR A 169 3.64 -2.62 -17.36
CA THR A 169 3.11 -3.76 -18.11
C THR A 169 1.65 -3.98 -17.75
N SER A 170 0.86 -4.53 -18.68
CA SER A 170 -0.48 -5.03 -18.39
C SER A 170 -0.57 -6.50 -18.72
N ALA A 171 -1.42 -7.24 -18.02
CA ALA A 171 -1.83 -8.55 -18.46
C ALA A 171 -3.34 -8.74 -18.31
N LYS A 172 -3.90 -9.44 -19.30
CA LYS A 172 -5.32 -9.71 -19.39
C LYS A 172 -5.59 -11.11 -18.84
N LYS A 173 -6.38 -11.18 -17.76
CA LYS A 173 -7.02 -12.43 -17.32
C LYS A 173 -8.53 -12.24 -17.47
N LYS A 174 -9.31 -12.51 -16.42
CA LYS A 174 -10.73 -12.13 -16.36
C LYS A 174 -10.91 -10.60 -16.37
N ASN A 175 -10.03 -9.89 -15.66
CA ASN A 175 -9.89 -8.43 -15.70
C ASN A 175 -8.45 -8.08 -16.10
N THR A 176 -8.26 -6.88 -16.67
CA THR A 176 -6.91 -6.33 -16.92
C THR A 176 -6.29 -5.89 -15.60
N TYR A 177 -5.05 -6.28 -15.36
CA TYR A 177 -4.24 -5.76 -14.26
C TYR A 177 -2.99 -5.08 -14.81
N TYR A 178 -2.56 -4.03 -14.12
CA TYR A 178 -1.42 -3.21 -14.48
C TYR A 178 -0.33 -3.36 -13.42
N GLN A 179 0.92 -3.45 -13.86
CA GLN A 179 2.10 -3.52 -13.01
C GLN A 179 3.09 -2.44 -13.40
N LEU A 180 3.45 -1.58 -12.44
CA LEU A 180 4.57 -0.65 -12.56
C LEU A 180 5.80 -1.28 -11.94
N LYS A 181 6.89 -1.38 -12.70
CA LYS A 181 8.14 -2.04 -12.28
C LYS A 181 9.31 -1.08 -12.40
N TYR A 182 10.13 -1.04 -11.35
CA TYR A 182 11.42 -0.35 -11.31
C TYR A 182 12.53 -1.40 -11.25
N ALA A 183 13.47 -1.35 -12.18
CA ALA A 183 14.52 -2.34 -12.32
C ALA A 183 15.88 -1.78 -11.87
N LYS A 184 16.72 -2.66 -11.33
CA LYS A 184 18.13 -2.40 -10.97
C LYS A 184 18.27 -1.07 -10.19
N TYR A 185 19.00 -0.12 -10.76
CA TYR A 185 19.26 1.19 -10.18
C TYR A 185 17.98 1.93 -9.77
N GLU A 186 16.94 1.93 -10.62
CA GLU A 186 15.68 2.60 -10.29
C GLU A 186 15.01 1.94 -9.09
N GLY A 187 15.00 0.60 -9.05
CA GLY A 187 14.46 -0.17 -7.93
C GLY A 187 15.19 0.13 -6.62
N ILE A 188 16.53 0.15 -6.65
CA ILE A 188 17.38 0.48 -5.50
C ILE A 188 17.12 1.91 -5.02
N LYS A 189 17.08 2.88 -5.94
CA LYS A 189 16.81 4.28 -5.62
C LYS A 189 15.44 4.45 -4.94
N LEU A 190 14.43 3.76 -5.46
CA LEU A 190 13.08 3.79 -4.89
C LEU A 190 13.03 3.22 -3.47
N VAL A 191 13.57 2.01 -3.24
CA VAL A 191 13.50 1.38 -1.91
C VAL A 191 14.28 2.15 -0.85
N ARG A 192 15.38 2.82 -1.22
CA ARG A 192 16.10 3.72 -0.31
C ARG A 192 15.23 4.87 0.19
N GLU A 193 14.38 5.43 -0.66
CA GLU A 193 13.44 6.48 -0.24
C GLU A 193 12.25 5.91 0.54
N LEU A 194 11.72 4.74 0.15
CA LEU A 194 10.69 4.05 0.93
C LEU A 194 11.16 3.75 2.36
N TYR A 195 12.42 3.31 2.54
CA TYR A 195 12.95 2.90 3.85
C TYR A 195 13.95 3.90 4.45
N LYS A 196 13.92 5.17 4.00
CA LYS A 196 14.87 6.22 4.38
C LYS A 196 15.03 6.41 5.89
N LYS A 197 13.90 6.44 6.62
CA LYS A 197 13.91 6.56 8.09
C LYS A 197 13.95 5.17 8.69
N LYS A 198 14.93 4.88 9.55
CA LYS A 198 15.06 3.56 10.23
C LYS A 198 13.81 3.18 11.03
N SER A 199 13.14 4.17 11.62
CA SER A 199 11.90 4.04 12.40
C SER A 199 10.62 3.96 11.55
N SER A 200 10.72 3.95 10.22
CA SER A 200 9.59 3.84 9.32
C SER A 200 8.79 2.57 9.58
N VAL A 201 7.47 2.72 9.75
CA VAL A 201 6.56 1.59 9.83
C VAL A 201 6.56 0.83 8.50
N CYS A 202 6.68 -0.49 8.56
CA CYS A 202 6.65 -1.39 7.41
C CYS A 202 6.43 -2.84 7.84
N LEU A 203 6.09 -3.70 6.88
CA LEU A 203 6.09 -5.15 7.08
C LEU A 203 7.52 -5.67 7.10
N LYS A 204 7.91 -6.28 8.22
CA LYS A 204 9.28 -6.75 8.44
C LYS A 204 9.73 -7.73 7.37
N ARG A 205 8.85 -8.65 6.94
CA ARG A 205 9.14 -9.63 5.88
C ARG A 205 9.51 -9.00 4.54
N LYS A 206 8.84 -7.90 4.16
CA LYS A 206 9.06 -7.24 2.86
C LYS A 206 10.38 -6.45 2.88
N LYS A 207 10.66 -5.78 4.00
CA LYS A 207 11.95 -5.13 4.24
C LYS A 207 13.11 -6.15 4.27
N LEU A 208 12.95 -7.28 4.96
CA LEU A 208 13.95 -8.34 5.03
C LEU A 208 14.30 -8.89 3.64
N LYS A 209 13.28 -9.24 2.84
CA LYS A 209 13.47 -9.72 1.46
C LYS A 209 14.25 -8.74 0.58
N ILE A 210 14.02 -7.44 0.77
CA ILE A 210 14.77 -6.39 0.06
C ILE A 210 16.23 -6.38 0.53
N ASN A 211 16.48 -6.37 1.83
CA ASN A 211 17.84 -6.41 2.37
C ASN A 211 18.63 -7.60 1.83
N GLU A 212 18.09 -8.82 1.95
CA GLU A 212 18.73 -10.05 1.44
C GLU A 212 19.11 -9.93 -0.06
N SER A 213 18.23 -9.32 -0.85
CA SER A 213 18.48 -9.09 -2.27
C SER A 213 19.61 -8.08 -2.51
N LEU A 214 19.68 -7.01 -1.72
CA LEU A 214 20.71 -5.98 -1.90
C LEU A 214 22.06 -6.39 -1.32
N ASP A 215 22.06 -7.15 -0.22
CA ASP A 215 23.26 -7.71 0.40
C ASP A 215 24.00 -8.66 -0.56
N THR A 216 23.27 -9.37 -1.43
CA THR A 216 23.83 -10.21 -2.50
C THR A 216 24.78 -9.46 -3.44
N ILE A 217 24.59 -8.14 -3.58
CA ILE A 217 25.43 -7.26 -4.42
C ILE A 217 26.20 -6.21 -3.61
N GLY A 218 26.30 -6.37 -2.29
CA GLY A 218 27.02 -5.45 -1.40
C GLY A 218 26.40 -4.06 -1.29
N VAL A 219 25.08 -3.93 -1.50
CA VAL A 219 24.36 -2.65 -1.45
C VAL A 219 23.51 -2.58 -0.19
N SER A 220 23.55 -1.45 0.54
CA SER A 220 22.69 -1.20 1.70
C SER A 220 21.53 -0.24 1.38
N LEU A 221 20.40 -0.45 2.09
CA LEU A 221 19.25 0.47 2.13
C LEU A 221 19.58 1.81 2.82
N ILE A 222 20.46 1.78 3.81
CA ILE A 222 20.93 2.97 4.51
C ILE A 222 22.31 3.28 3.95
N LYS A 223 22.44 4.48 3.38
CA LYS A 223 23.76 5.01 3.01
C LYS A 223 24.55 5.36 4.27
#